data_AF-A0A2V5X479-F1
#
_entry.id   AF-A0A2V5X479-F1
#
_cell.length_a   1.000
_cell.length_b   1.000
_cell.length_c   1.000
_cell.angle_alpha   90.00
_cell.angle_beta   90.00
_cell.angle_gamma   90.00
#
_symmetry.space_group_name_H-M   'P 1'
#
loop_
_entity.id
_entity.type
_entity.pdbx_description
1 polymer ?
#
loop_
_entity_poly.entity_id
_entity_poly.type
_entity_poly.pdbx_seq_one_letter_code
_entity_poly.pdbx_strand_id
1 'polypeptide(L)' 'MAGIVVKPRARILHGHDWVFSSEVLKVFGNPADGDVISLKDGKDHL' A
#
# COMPACT_ATOMS: atom_id res chain seq x y z
N MET A 1 -3.58 -11.34 7.00
CA MET A 1 -2.72 -10.92 5.88
C MET A 1 -2.30 -9.48 6.13
N ALA A 2 -1.00 -9.18 6.05
CA ALA A 2 -0.52 -7.82 6.25
C ALA A 2 -0.79 -6.96 5.01
N GLY A 3 -0.68 -5.63 5.15
CA GLY A 3 -0.90 -4.74 4.03
C GLY A 3 -0.69 -3.28 4.36
N ILE A 4 -0.89 -2.46 3.34
CA ILE A 4 -0.64 -1.02 3.38
C ILE A 4 -1.83 -0.25 2.80
N VAL A 5 -2.09 0.91 3.39
CA VAL A 5 -3.00 1.92 2.85
C VAL A 5 -2.14 2.97 2.16
N VAL A 6 -2.44 3.31 0.90
CA VAL A 6 -1.71 4.35 0.16
C VAL A 6 -2.48 5.66 0.07
N LYS A 7 -1.75 6.77 -0.09
CA LYS A 7 -2.31 8.11 -0.29
C LYS A 7 -3.24 8.14 -1.51
N PRO A 8 -4.29 8.99 -1.49
CA PRO A 8 -5.02 9.31 -2.71
C PRO A 8 -4.06 9.75 -3.81
N ARG A 9 -4.25 9.25 -5.03
CA ARG A 9 -3.40 9.52 -6.20
C ARG A 9 -1.95 9.02 -6.07
N ALA A 10 -1.70 8.01 -5.24
CA ALA A 10 -0.41 7.31 -5.26
C ALA A 10 -0.11 6.79 -6.67
N ARG A 11 1.15 6.83 -7.07
CA ARG A 11 1.60 6.49 -8.44
C ARG A 11 1.23 5.08 -8.86
N ILE A 12 1.17 4.14 -7.93
CA ILE A 12 0.72 2.77 -8.18
C ILE A 12 -0.70 2.71 -8.78
N LEU A 13 -1.57 3.66 -8.43
CA LEU A 13 -2.93 3.77 -8.98
C LEU A 13 -2.97 4.38 -10.39
N HIS A 14 -1.81 4.72 -10.94
CA HIS A 14 -1.63 5.37 -12.24
C HIS A 14 -0.67 4.59 -13.16
N GLY A 15 -0.48 3.29 -12.92
CA GLY A 15 0.30 2.39 -13.79
C GLY A 15 1.78 2.32 -13.47
N HIS A 16 2.21 2.84 -12.32
CA HIS A 16 3.55 2.53 -11.80
C HIS A 16 3.54 1.21 -11.05
N ASP A 17 4.68 0.53 -11.01
CA ASP A 17 4.81 -0.75 -10.31
C ASP A 17 5.19 -0.61 -8.83
N TRP A 18 5.66 0.57 -8.40
CA TRP A 18 6.29 0.76 -7.09
C TRP A 18 5.47 1.69 -6.19
N VAL A 19 5.43 1.34 -4.89
CA VAL A 19 4.93 2.20 -3.81
C VAL A 19 6.12 2.66 -2.98
N PHE A 20 6.33 3.97 -2.88
CA PHE A 20 7.37 4.52 -2.00
C PHE A 20 6.83 4.74 -0.59
N SER A 21 7.70 4.72 0.41
CA SER A 21 7.33 4.97 1.82
C SER A 21 6.58 6.29 2.01
N SER A 22 6.92 7.32 1.22
CA SER A 22 6.22 8.61 1.22
C SER A 22 4.76 8.55 0.76
N GLU A 23 4.34 7.48 0.08
CA GLU A 23 2.98 7.23 -0.39
C GLU A 23 2.18 6.34 0.58
N VAL A 24 2.82 5.75 1.59
CA VAL A 24 2.15 4.91 2.60
C VAL A 24 1.53 5.77 3.69
N LEU A 25 0.23 5.60 3.93
CA LEU A 25 -0.51 6.25 5.02
C LEU A 25 -0.51 5.41 6.29
N LYS A 26 -0.64 4.09 6.16
CA LYS A 26 -0.76 3.16 7.28
C LYS A 26 -0.28 1.78 6.85
N VAL A 27 0.35 1.08 7.78
CA VAL A 27 0.66 -0.35 7.68
C VAL A 27 -0.24 -1.11 8.65
N PHE A 28 -0.74 -2.28 8.25
CA PHE A 28 -1.52 -3.17 9.10
C PHE A 28 -0.93 -4.57 9.11
N GLY A 29 -0.95 -5.20 10.29
CA GLY A 29 -0.18 -6.42 10.55
C GLY A 29 1.30 -6.14 10.79
N ASN A 30 2.14 -7.16 10.64
CA ASN A 30 3.59 -7.07 10.77
C ASN A 30 4.24 -7.76 9.54
N PRO A 31 4.24 -7.10 8.37
CA PRO A 31 4.83 -7.67 7.17
C PRO A 31 6.35 -7.80 7.32
N ALA A 32 6.89 -8.92 6.86
CA ALA A 32 8.33 -9.15 6.71
C ALA A 32 8.77 -8.92 5.26
N ASP A 33 10.07 -8.77 5.05
CA ASP A 33 10.64 -8.61 3.71
C ASP A 33 10.34 -9.84 2.84
N GLY A 34 9.78 -9.60 1.66
CA GLY A 34 9.36 -10.65 0.73
C GLY A 34 7.94 -11.18 0.93
N ASP A 35 7.23 -10.73 1.97
CA ASP A 35 5.83 -11.12 2.17
C ASP A 35 4.92 -10.58 1.06
N VAL A 36 3.95 -11.41 0.65
CA VAL A 36 2.82 -10.96 -0.15
C VAL A 36 1.84 -10.23 0.76
N ILE A 37 1.54 -8.98 0.42
CA ILE A 37 0.69 -8.10 1.20
C ILE A 37 -0.48 -7.55 0.39
N SER A 38 -1.52 -7.08 1.06
CA SER A 38 -2.65 -6.39 0.42
C SER A 38 -2.37 -4.89 0.28
N LEU A 39 -2.77 -4.31 -0.85
CA LEU A 39 -2.77 -2.87 -1.09
C LEU A 39 -4.20 -2.35 -0.97
N LYS A 40 -4.40 -1.24 -0.25
CA LYS A 40 -5.70 -0.57 -0.13
C LYS A 40 -5.60 0.91 -0.45
N ASP A 41 -6.66 1.48 -1.00
CA ASP A 41 -6.75 2.92 -1.24
C ASP A 41 -7.01 3.71 0.06
N GLY A 42 -6.90 5.04 0.00
CA GLY A 42 -7.12 5.92 1.15
C GLY A 42 -8.55 5.92 1.73
N LYS A 43 -9.50 5.20 1.10
CA LYS A 43 -10.85 4.93 1.61
C LYS A 43 -11.00 3.53 2.20
N ASP A 44 -9.88 2.79 2.33
CA ASP A 44 -9.84 1.41 2.78
C ASP A 44 -10.61 0.44 1.85
N HIS A 45 -10.86 0.85 0.60
CA HIS A 45 -11.39 -0.04 -0.43
C HIS A 45 -10.28 -0.96 -0.94
N LEU A 46 -10.63 -2.23 -1.11
CA LEU A 46 -9.78 -3.27 -1.72
C LEU A 46 -9.68 -3.06 -3.24
#